data_AF-A0A1Z3HL98-F1
#
_entry.id   AF-A0A1Z3HL98-F1
#
_cell.length_a   1.000
_cell.length_b   1.000
_cell.length_c   1.000
_cell.angle_alpha   90.00
_cell.angle_beta   90.00
_cell.angle_gamma   90.00
#
_symmetry.space_group_name_H-M   'P 1'
#
loop_
_entity.id
_entity.type
_entity.pdbx_description
1 polymer ?
#
loop_
_entity_poly.entity_id
_entity_poly.type
_entity_poly.pdbx_seq_one_letter_code
_entity_poly.pdbx_strand_id
1 'polypeptide(L)'
;MVERELWMQHGWDWLSYGKVGQTLAMDTPQEDEYDADWAEVRIDFEAPDGYEAGAYAARVEVAGEVLTQWRSGEEHPLEPVKQYQVTQLHRVA
;
A
#
# COMPACT_ATOMS: atom_id res chain seq x y z
N MET A 1 3.41 0.52 -1.14
CA MET A 1 3.47 1.54 -0.06
C MET A 1 3.72 0.93 1.31
N VAL A 2 2.88 0.01 1.81
CA VAL A 2 3.09 -0.64 3.12
C VAL A 2 4.45 -1.35 3.20
N GLU A 3 4.82 -2.09 2.15
CA GLU A 3 6.13 -2.75 2.09
C GLU A 3 7.31 -1.77 2.17
N ARG A 4 7.16 -0.55 1.62
CA ARG A 4 8.19 0.48 1.71
C ARG A 4 8.36 0.95 3.17
N GLU A 5 7.26 1.16 3.90
CA GLU A 5 7.34 1.55 5.32
C GLU A 5 8.03 0.47 6.17
N LEU A 6 7.74 -0.80 5.89
CA LEU A 6 8.42 -1.92 6.53
C LEU A 6 9.91 -1.99 6.14
N TRP A 7 10.23 -1.74 4.88
CA TRP A 7 11.62 -1.63 4.45
C TRP A 7 12.36 -0.51 5.19
N MET A 8 11.74 0.66 5.39
CA MET A 8 12.38 1.75 6.15
C MET A 8 12.61 1.39 7.63
N GLN A 9 11.82 0.50 8.20
CA GLN A 9 11.96 0.04 9.60
C GLN A 9 12.99 -1.09 9.76
N HIS A 10 12.96 -2.07 8.85
CA HIS A 10 13.80 -3.27 8.91
C HIS A 10 15.13 -3.15 8.15
N GLY A 11 15.27 -2.09 7.33
CA GLY A 11 16.45 -1.90 6.50
C GLY A 11 16.56 -2.93 5.38
N TRP A 12 17.74 -3.03 4.77
CA TRP A 12 17.98 -3.82 3.56
C TRP A 12 17.66 -5.32 3.70
N ASP A 13 17.74 -5.87 4.91
CA ASP A 13 17.43 -7.28 5.17
C ASP A 13 16.00 -7.63 4.77
N TRP A 14 15.07 -6.69 4.94
CA TRP A 14 13.67 -6.84 4.53
C TRP A 14 13.50 -7.26 3.07
N LEU A 15 14.41 -6.85 2.17
CA LEU A 15 14.30 -7.19 0.76
C LEU A 15 14.51 -8.68 0.49
N SER A 16 15.12 -9.41 1.42
CA SER A 16 15.36 -10.85 1.32
C SER A 16 14.24 -11.72 1.91
N TYR A 17 13.28 -11.11 2.61
CA TYR A 17 12.23 -11.84 3.32
C TYR A 17 11.19 -12.38 2.35
N GLY A 18 10.68 -13.59 2.62
CA GLY A 18 9.47 -14.11 2.00
C GLY A 18 8.27 -13.31 2.50
N LYS A 19 7.41 -12.84 1.59
CA LYS A 19 6.28 -11.95 1.91
C LYS A 19 5.05 -12.35 1.12
N VAL A 20 3.89 -12.31 1.77
CA VAL A 20 2.58 -12.46 1.13
C VAL A 20 1.67 -11.32 1.60
N GLY A 21 1.06 -10.61 0.66
CA GLY A 21 0.15 -9.50 0.93
C GLY A 21 -1.31 -9.89 0.68
N GLN A 22 -2.20 -9.40 1.52
CA GLN A 22 -3.65 -9.57 1.38
C GLN A 22 -4.40 -8.30 1.79
N THR A 23 -5.45 -7.94 1.03
CA THR A 23 -6.39 -6.88 1.40
C THR A 23 -7.44 -7.48 2.33
N LEU A 24 -7.56 -6.96 3.55
CA LEU A 24 -8.50 -7.42 4.57
C LEU A 24 -9.86 -6.74 4.42
N ALA A 25 -9.84 -5.43 4.14
CA ALA A 25 -11.02 -4.61 3.92
C ALA A 25 -10.63 -3.43 3.02
N MET A 26 -11.60 -2.86 2.33
CA MET A 26 -11.42 -1.64 1.56
C MET A 26 -12.74 -0.90 1.43
N ASP A 27 -12.66 0.40 1.18
CA ASP A 27 -13.83 1.12 0.69
C ASP A 27 -14.21 0.61 -0.70
N THR A 28 -15.51 0.48 -0.96
CA THR A 28 -16.02 0.09 -2.28
C THR A 28 -16.96 1.18 -2.76
N PRO A 29 -16.45 2.15 -3.56
CA PRO A 29 -17.28 3.17 -4.15
C PRO A 29 -18.34 2.55 -5.06
N GLN A 30 -19.54 3.15 -5.12
CA GLN A 30 -20.67 2.61 -5.89
C GLN A 30 -20.45 2.68 -7.42
N GLU A 31 -19.59 3.58 -7.88
CA GLU A 31 -19.41 3.85 -9.32
C GLU A 31 -18.17 3.18 -9.90
N ASP A 32 -17.07 3.11 -9.14
CA ASP A 32 -15.80 2.53 -9.58
C ASP A 32 -15.14 1.74 -8.43
N GLU A 33 -15.00 0.42 -8.60
CA GLU A 33 -14.34 -0.46 -7.63
C GLU A 33 -12.86 -0.13 -7.42
N TYR A 34 -12.24 0.60 -8.35
CA TYR A 34 -10.85 1.02 -8.31
C TYR A 34 -10.66 2.39 -7.64
N ASP A 35 -11.72 3.07 -7.20
CA ASP A 35 -11.66 4.42 -6.61
C ASP A 35 -11.73 4.43 -5.07
N ALA A 36 -11.24 3.38 -4.41
CA ALA A 36 -11.33 3.23 -2.95
C ALA A 36 -10.58 4.34 -2.19
N ASP A 37 -11.22 4.98 -1.21
CA ASP A 37 -10.56 6.01 -0.37
C ASP A 37 -9.60 5.42 0.67
N TRP A 38 -9.79 4.14 1.02
CA TRP A 38 -8.96 3.44 1.97
C TRP A 38 -8.93 1.94 1.77
N ALA A 39 -7.87 1.31 2.27
CA ALA A 39 -7.73 -0.13 2.36
C ALA A 39 -7.01 -0.54 3.64
N GLU A 40 -7.42 -1.66 4.21
CA GLU A 40 -6.71 -2.38 5.26
C GLU A 40 -5.97 -3.56 4.63
N VAL A 41 -4.67 -3.63 4.87
CA VAL A 41 -3.78 -4.61 4.24
C VAL A 41 -3.03 -5.35 5.32
N ARG A 42 -2.84 -6.66 5.13
CA ARG A 42 -1.95 -7.48 5.93
C ARG A 42 -0.79 -8.01 5.09
N ILE A 43 0.41 -7.96 5.65
CA ILE A 43 1.61 -8.59 5.09
C ILE A 43 2.10 -9.64 6.08
N ASP A 44 2.01 -10.89 5.68
CA ASP A 44 2.65 -12.01 6.36
C ASP A 44 4.09 -12.14 5.84
N PHE A 45 5.06 -12.34 6.72
CA PHE A 45 6.47 -12.39 6.36
C PHE A 45 7.23 -13.50 7.08
N GLU A 46 8.32 -13.95 6.46
CA GLU A 46 9.27 -14.93 7.00
C GLU A 46 10.68 -14.56 6.55
N ALA A 47 11.61 -14.49 7.51
CA ALA A 47 13.02 -14.27 7.27
C ALA A 47 13.64 -15.49 6.56
N PRO A 48 14.64 -15.30 5.68
CA PRO A 48 15.23 -16.39 4.90
C PRO A 48 15.94 -17.46 5.75
N ASP A 49 16.30 -17.12 6.98
CA ASP A 49 16.91 -18.03 7.97
C ASP A 49 15.87 -18.72 8.87
N GLY A 50 14.59 -18.36 8.74
CA GLY A 50 13.47 -18.89 9.53
C GLY A 50 13.44 -18.42 11.00
N TYR A 51 14.31 -17.50 11.41
CA TYR A 51 14.36 -17.05 12.81
C TYR A 51 13.30 -16.01 13.16
N GLU A 52 12.83 -15.26 12.16
CA GLU A 52 11.73 -14.32 12.34
C GLU A 52 10.61 -14.62 11.34
N ALA A 53 9.39 -14.69 11.85
CA ALA A 53 8.19 -14.66 11.05
C ALA A 53 7.11 -13.89 11.80
N GLY A 54 6.09 -13.44 11.07
CA GLY A 54 4.98 -12.73 11.68
C GLY A 54 4.11 -12.05 10.65
N ALA A 55 3.32 -11.10 11.12
CA ALA A 55 2.46 -10.32 10.25
C ALA A 55 2.35 -8.86 10.70
N TYR A 56 2.24 -7.97 9.72
CA TYR A 56 1.88 -6.57 9.92
C TYR A 56 0.50 -6.30 9.34
N ALA A 57 -0.30 -5.52 10.05
CA ALA A 57 -1.52 -4.91 9.52
C ALA A 57 -1.29 -3.40 9.35
N ALA A 58 -1.85 -2.86 8.28
CA ALA A 58 -1.73 -1.46 7.94
C ALA A 58 -3.03 -0.90 7.40
N ARG A 59 -3.25 0.40 7.65
CA ARG A 59 -4.30 1.18 7.02
C ARG A 59 -3.67 2.17 6.03
N VAL A 60 -4.17 2.11 4.81
CA VAL A 60 -3.79 2.97 3.69
C VAL A 60 -4.98 3.86 3.38
N GLU A 61 -4.75 5.17 3.26
CA GLU A 61 -5.82 6.16 3.02
C GLU A 61 -5.34 7.23 2.05
N VAL A 62 -6.29 7.85 1.36
CA VAL A 62 -6.04 9.03 0.52
C VAL A 62 -5.43 10.14 1.37
N ALA A 63 -4.32 10.69 0.89
CA ALA A 63 -3.60 11.81 1.50
C ALA A 63 -3.78 13.12 0.69
N GLY A 64 -4.17 13.01 -0.58
CA GLY A 64 -4.34 14.13 -1.49
C GLY A 64 -4.46 13.64 -2.93
N GLU A 65 -4.34 14.57 -3.88
CA GLU A 65 -4.48 14.29 -5.30
C GLU A 65 -3.39 15.03 -6.09
N VAL A 66 -3.02 14.47 -7.24
CA VAL A 66 -2.13 15.12 -8.21
C VAL A 66 -2.84 15.18 -9.55
N LEU A 67 -2.77 16.33 -10.21
CA LEU A 67 -3.24 16.47 -11.59
C LEU A 67 -2.29 15.72 -12.52
N THR A 68 -2.82 14.73 -13.24
CA THR A 68 -2.06 13.90 -14.18
C THR A 68 -2.69 13.94 -15.56
N GLN A 69 -1.89 13.65 -16.58
CA GLN A 69 -2.37 13.45 -17.93
C GLN A 69 -2.17 11.99 -18.29
N TRP A 70 -3.26 11.26 -18.54
CA TRP A 70 -3.19 9.84 -18.90
C TRP A 70 -2.44 9.58 -20.21
N ARG A 71 -2.45 10.56 -21.12
CA ARG A 71 -1.79 10.50 -22.43
C ARG A 71 -1.06 11.80 -22.70
N SER A 72 0.20 11.71 -23.08
CA SER A 72 1.00 12.87 -23.46
C SER A 72 0.44 13.52 -24.74
N GLY A 73 0.41 14.84 -24.78
CA GLY A 73 -0.06 15.63 -25.92
C GLY A 73 -0.84 16.86 -25.47
N GLU A 74 -1.07 17.82 -26.36
CA GLU A 74 -1.70 19.10 -25.98
C GLU A 74 -3.22 18.99 -25.76
N GLU A 75 -3.86 17.89 -26.20
CA GLU A 75 -5.32 17.80 -26.32
C GLU A 75 -6.02 17.00 -25.22
N HIS A 76 -5.28 16.48 -24.23
CA HIS A 76 -5.89 15.68 -23.15
C HIS A 76 -6.04 16.49 -21.86
N PRO A 77 -7.24 16.53 -21.25
CA PRO A 77 -7.44 17.23 -19.99
C PRO A 77 -6.58 16.59 -18.89
N LEU A 78 -6.19 17.42 -17.92
CA LEU A 78 -5.59 16.92 -16.68
C LEU A 78 -6.71 16.40 -15.77
N GLU A 79 -6.48 15.25 -15.18
CA GLU A 79 -7.40 14.59 -14.25
C GLU A 79 -6.74 14.44 -12.88
N PRO A 80 -7.46 14.71 -11.78
CA PRO A 80 -6.97 14.43 -10.44
C PRO A 80 -6.86 12.92 -10.21
N VAL A 81 -5.72 12.48 -9.67
CA VAL A 81 -5.49 11.08 -9.28
C VAL A 81 -5.09 11.03 -7.81
N LYS A 82 -5.87 10.25 -7.04
CA LYS A 82 -5.66 9.99 -5.61
C LYS A 82 -4.23 9.53 -5.32
N GLN A 83 -3.62 10.13 -4.33
CA GLN A 83 -2.35 9.74 -3.74
C GLN A 83 -2.60 9.19 -2.35
N TYR A 84 -1.94 8.10 -2.02
CA TYR A 84 -2.20 7.33 -0.80
C TYR A 84 -1.02 7.36 0.16
N GLN A 85 -1.31 7.27 1.45
CA GLN A 85 -0.31 7.13 2.50
C GLN A 85 -0.69 6.03 3.48
N VAL A 86 0.30 5.50 4.18
CA VAL A 86 0.08 4.59 5.32
C VAL A 86 -0.20 5.44 6.55
N THR A 87 -1.39 5.36 7.11
CA THR A 87 -1.78 6.12 8.32
C THR A 87 -1.64 5.30 9.59
N GLN A 88 -1.65 3.97 9.48
CA GLN A 88 -1.43 3.04 10.59
C GLN A 88 -0.59 1.85 10.13
N LEU A 89 0.33 1.41 10.98
CA LEU A 89 1.14 0.22 10.76
C LEU A 89 1.49 -0.40 12.11
N HIS A 90 1.12 -1.66 12.31
CA HIS A 90 1.39 -2.38 13.56
C HIS A 90 1.56 -3.87 13.32
N ARG A 91 2.36 -4.52 14.18
CA ARG A 91 2.55 -5.97 14.16
C ARG A 91 1.32 -6.64 14.77
N VAL A 92 0.84 -7.73 14.16
CA VAL A 92 -0.39 -8.46 14.55
C VAL A 92 -0.16 -9.95 14.83
N ALA A 93 1.07 -10.43 14.63
CA ALA A 93 1.55 -11.75 15.04
C ALA A 93 3.08 -11.72 15.23
#